data_AF-A0A921LPH9-F1
#
_entry.id   AF-A0A921LPH9-F1
#
_cell.length_a   1.000
_cell.length_b   1.000
_cell.length_c   1.000
_cell.angle_alpha   90.00
_cell.angle_beta   90.00
_cell.angle_gamma   90.00
#
_symmetry.space_group_name_H-M   'P 1'
#
loop_
_entity.id
_entity.type
_entity.pdbx_description
1 polymer ?
#
loop_
_entity_poly.entity_id
_entity_poly.type
_entity_poly.pdbx_seq_one_letter_code
_entity_poly.pdbx_strand_id
1 'polypeptide(L)'
;MATDWNALTAEEDRAYFMAELVEISPQSFTLEEKRRILRNMIERSTAIENAMRDDFARLDEVTQTRLIDALAKAGPRDRGWWHRMLVAGPRRREGITI
;
A
#
# COMPACT_ATOMS: atom_id res chain seq x y z
N MET A 1 10.80 -2.66 -16.33
CA MET A 1 11.43 -1.48 -15.69
C MET A 1 11.58 -1.77 -14.22
N ALA A 2 12.64 -1.28 -13.58
CA ALA A 2 12.72 -1.28 -12.12
C ALA A 2 11.61 -0.36 -11.57
N THR A 3 10.99 -0.77 -10.47
CA THR A 3 10.01 0.05 -9.75
C THR A 3 10.67 1.34 -9.29
N ASP A 4 10.11 2.50 -9.63
CA ASP A 4 10.57 3.79 -9.12
C ASP A 4 9.99 4.03 -7.72
N TRP A 5 10.69 3.48 -6.72
CA TRP A 5 10.29 3.57 -5.32
C TRP A 5 10.21 5.01 -4.80
N ASN A 6 11.08 5.91 -5.29
CA ASN A 6 11.08 7.30 -4.86
C ASN A 6 9.82 8.02 -5.34
N ALA A 7 9.41 7.78 -6.59
CA ALA A 7 8.18 8.34 -7.12
C ALA A 7 6.95 7.81 -6.37
N LEU A 8 6.87 6.50 -6.13
CA LEU A 8 5.75 5.89 -5.39
C LEU A 8 5.61 6.45 -3.97
N THR A 9 6.72 6.53 -3.22
CA THR A 9 6.70 7.06 -1.86
C THR A 9 6.33 8.55 -1.84
N ALA A 10 6.87 9.36 -2.75
CA ALA A 10 6.52 10.78 -2.81
C ALA A 10 5.03 11.02 -3.12
N GLU A 11 4.42 10.18 -3.95
CA GLU A 11 2.99 10.25 -4.23
C GLU A 11 2.12 9.80 -3.05
N GLU A 12 2.53 8.75 -2.32
CA GLU A 12 1.84 8.32 -1.10
C GLU A 12 1.93 9.38 0.00
N ASP A 13 3.12 9.92 0.27
CA ASP A 13 3.34 10.97 1.26
C ASP A 13 2.43 12.18 0.99
N ARG A 14 2.34 12.59 -0.28
CA ARG A 14 1.44 13.68 -0.68
C ARG A 14 -0.03 13.33 -0.43
N ALA A 15 -0.43 12.08 -0.68
CA ALA A 15 -1.81 11.65 -0.49
C ALA A 15 -2.20 11.60 0.99
N TYR A 16 -1.30 11.11 1.85
CA TYR A 16 -1.46 11.16 3.30
C TYR A 16 -1.52 12.59 3.83
N PHE A 17 -0.61 13.46 3.38
CA PHE A 17 -0.63 14.88 3.75
C PHE A 17 -1.97 15.55 3.41
N MET A 18 -2.55 15.26 2.24
CA MET A 18 -3.87 15.78 1.88
C MET A 18 -4.99 15.23 2.77
N ALA A 19 -4.89 13.96 3.21
CA ALA A 19 -5.86 13.37 4.14
C ALA A 19 -5.76 14.01 5.53
N GLU A 20 -4.55 14.28 6.03
CA GLU A 20 -4.32 15.03 7.27
C GLU A 20 -4.90 16.44 7.21
N LEU A 21 -4.75 17.14 6.08
CA LEU A 21 -5.37 18.46 5.89
C LEU A 21 -6.90 18.42 5.97
N VAL A 22 -7.52 17.35 5.44
CA VAL A 22 -8.98 17.14 5.56
C VAL A 22 -9.39 16.91 7.01
N GLU A 23 -8.58 16.20 7.80
CA GLU A 23 -8.82 15.98 9.24
C GLU A 23 -8.73 17.29 10.04
N ILE A 24 -7.70 18.10 9.77
CA ILE A 24 -7.45 19.36 10.47
C ILE A 24 -8.48 20.44 10.11
N SER A 25 -8.87 20.52 8.83
CA SER A 25 -9.75 21.58 8.33
C SER A 25 -10.84 21.02 7.40
N PRO A 26 -11.77 20.21 7.93
CA PRO A 26 -12.78 19.58 7.10
C PRO A 26 -13.73 20.59 6.44
N GLN A 27 -13.92 21.78 7.00
CA GLN A 27 -14.79 22.81 6.41
C GLN A 27 -14.20 23.43 5.14
N SER A 28 -12.88 23.30 4.95
CA SER A 28 -12.15 23.84 3.78
C SER A 28 -12.30 22.99 2.52
N PHE A 29 -12.96 21.83 2.61
CA PHE A 29 -13.13 20.89 1.51
C PHE A 29 -14.60 20.54 1.34
N THR A 30 -15.04 20.51 0.08
CA THR A 30 -16.35 19.95 -0.28
C THR A 30 -16.39 18.44 -0.06
N LEU A 31 -17.61 17.87 -0.02
CA LEU A 31 -17.77 16.41 0.11
C LEU A 31 -17.06 15.64 -1.02
N GLU A 32 -17.12 16.15 -2.25
CA GLU A 32 -16.48 15.49 -3.39
C GLU A 32 -14.95 15.57 -3.32
N GLU A 33 -14.40 16.68 -2.85
CA GLU A 33 -12.95 16.81 -2.65
C GLU A 33 -12.45 15.86 -1.58
N LYS A 34 -13.15 15.77 -0.44
CA LYS A 34 -12.84 14.79 0.62
C LYS A 34 -12.85 13.37 0.07
N ARG A 35 -13.89 13.03 -0.70
CA ARG A 35 -14.02 11.71 -1.33
C ARG A 35 -12.85 11.41 -2.26
N ARG A 36 -12.46 12.37 -3.10
CA ARG A 36 -11.30 12.24 -4.00
C ARG A 36 -9.99 12.09 -3.24
N ILE A 37 -9.77 12.87 -2.18
CA ILE A 37 -8.56 12.80 -1.35
C ILE A 37 -8.43 11.43 -0.72
N LEU A 38 -9.50 10.93 -0.08
CA LEU A 38 -9.49 9.61 0.56
C LEU A 38 -9.31 8.47 -0.46
N ARG A 39 -9.94 8.56 -1.64
CA ARG A 39 -9.71 7.59 -2.73
C ARG A 39 -8.25 7.60 -3.17
N ASN A 40 -7.66 8.77 -3.39
CA ASN A 40 -6.26 8.89 -3.80
C ASN A 40 -5.32 8.29 -2.76
N MET A 41 -5.54 8.54 -1.46
CA MET A 41 -4.75 7.91 -0.39
C MET A 41 -4.79 6.38 -0.47
N ILE A 42 -5.98 5.80 -0.61
CA ILE A 42 -6.15 4.34 -0.76
C ILE A 42 -5.44 3.82 -2.01
N GLU A 43 -5.55 4.54 -3.14
CA GLU A 43 -4.92 4.16 -4.41
C GLU A 43 -3.38 4.19 -4.32
N ARG A 44 -2.79 5.22 -3.71
CA ARG A 44 -1.32 5.31 -3.56
C ARG A 44 -0.75 4.26 -2.61
N SER A 45 -1.39 4.02 -1.46
CA SER A 45 -0.98 2.92 -0.58
C SER A 45 -1.12 1.56 -1.23
N THR A 46 -2.18 1.37 -2.02
CA THR A 46 -2.37 0.16 -2.81
C THR A 46 -1.26 -0.03 -3.84
N ALA A 47 -0.82 1.04 -4.50
CA ALA A 47 0.26 0.98 -5.49
C ALA A 47 1.58 0.52 -4.86
N ILE A 48 1.91 1.02 -3.66
CA ILE A 48 3.09 0.56 -2.91
C ILE A 48 2.96 -0.89 -2.49
N GLU A 49 1.81 -1.31 -1.93
CA GLU A 49 1.62 -2.72 -1.58
C GLU A 49 1.75 -3.64 -2.80
N ASN A 50 1.22 -3.23 -3.96
CA ASN A 50 1.32 -4.00 -5.19
C ASN A 50 2.77 -4.08 -5.68
N ALA A 51 3.51 -2.97 -5.64
CA ALA A 51 4.94 -2.94 -5.96
C ALA A 51 5.75 -3.86 -5.04
N MET A 52 5.44 -3.89 -3.73
CA MET A 52 6.08 -4.80 -2.78
C MET A 52 5.79 -6.27 -3.10
N ARG A 53 4.54 -6.59 -3.46
CA ARG A 53 4.15 -7.94 -3.90
C ARG A 53 4.86 -8.34 -5.19
N ASP A 54 5.00 -7.42 -6.13
CA ASP A 54 5.69 -7.67 -7.40
C ASP A 54 7.19 -7.91 -7.19
N ASP A 55 7.84 -7.13 -6.34
CA ASP A 55 9.25 -7.34 -5.99
C ASP A 55 9.45 -8.65 -5.22
N PHE A 56 8.54 -9.00 -4.30
CA PHE A 56 8.56 -10.28 -3.60
C PHE A 56 8.41 -11.48 -4.56
N ALA A 57 7.49 -11.38 -5.54
CA ALA A 57 7.23 -12.45 -6.51
C ALA A 57 8.41 -12.74 -7.46
N ARG A 58 9.39 -11.82 -7.57
CA ARG A 58 10.61 -12.03 -8.37
C ARG A 58 11.66 -12.88 -7.65
N LEU A 59 11.54 -13.06 -6.34
CA LEU A 59 12.43 -13.91 -5.55
C LEU A 59 12.14 -15.39 -5.83
N ASP A 60 13.16 -16.25 -5.69
CA ASP A 60 12.95 -17.70 -5.73
C ASP A 60 12.17 -18.21 -4.50
N GLU A 61 11.54 -19.37 -4.62
CA GLU A 61 10.64 -19.94 -3.60
C GLU A 61 11.33 -20.12 -2.23
N VAL A 62 12.63 -20.46 -2.22
CA VAL A 62 13.38 -20.64 -0.98
C VAL A 62 13.60 -19.29 -0.31
N THR A 63 13.97 -18.26 -1.09
CA THR A 63 14.14 -16.90 -0.59
C THR A 63 12.82 -16.30 -0.12
N GLN A 64 11.71 -16.50 -0.86
CA GLN A 64 10.37 -16.08 -0.45
C GLN A 64 9.99 -16.69 0.91
N THR A 65 10.17 -18.00 1.08
CA THR A 65 9.86 -18.71 2.33
C THR A 65 10.68 -18.18 3.50
N ARG A 66 11.99 -18.00 3.31
CA ARG A 66 12.90 -17.48 4.34
C ARG A 66 12.52 -16.05 4.75
N LEU A 67 12.16 -15.20 3.79
CA LEU A 67 11.75 -13.83 4.07
C LEU A 67 10.44 -13.79 4.87
N ILE A 68 9.44 -14.58 4.49
CA ILE A 68 8.18 -14.70 5.26
C ILE A 68 8.47 -15.17 6.70
N ASP A 69 9.32 -16.18 6.88
CA ASP A 69 9.66 -16.69 8.22
C ASP A 69 10.43 -15.67 9.06
N ALA A 70 11.33 -14.89 8.44
CA ALA A 70 12.05 -13.82 9.13
C ALA A 70 11.10 -12.71 9.58
N LEU A 71 10.19 -12.26 8.71
CA LEU A 71 9.19 -11.24 9.02
C LEU A 71 8.23 -11.70 10.13
N ALA A 72 7.83 -12.97 10.12
CA ALA A 72 6.98 -13.56 11.17
C ALA A 72 7.67 -13.63 12.53
N LYS A 73 9.00 -13.81 12.57
CA LYS A 73 9.78 -13.81 13.82
C LYS A 73 10.07 -12.40 14.33
N ALA A 74 10.22 -11.43 13.43
CA ALA A 74 10.64 -10.08 13.78
C ALA A 74 9.49 -9.17 14.27
N GLY A 75 8.23 -9.52 13.96
CA GLY A 75 7.09 -8.65 14.22
C GLY A 75 5.93 -9.34 14.93
N PRO A 76 4.89 -8.57 15.30
CA PRO A 76 3.69 -9.10 15.95
C PRO A 76 2.78 -9.89 15.00
N ARG A 77 3.10 -9.92 13.70
CA ARG A 77 2.29 -10.56 12.66
C ARG A 77 2.81 -11.97 12.40
N ASP A 78 1.90 -12.95 12.39
CA ASP A 78 2.25 -14.34 12.13
C ASP A 78 2.59 -14.62 10.65
N ARG A 79 3.13 -15.81 10.40
CA ARG A 79 3.50 -16.31 9.07
C ARG A 79 2.33 -16.28 8.08
N GLY A 80 1.13 -16.64 8.52
CA GLY A 80 -0.07 -16.68 7.69
C GLY A 80 -0.52 -15.28 7.25
N TRP A 81 -0.35 -14.28 8.12
CA TRP A 81 -0.59 -12.88 7.80
C TRP A 81 0.37 -12.39 6.72
N TRP A 82 1.67 -12.63 6.87
CA TRP A 82 2.68 -12.25 5.85
C TRP A 82 2.46 -12.95 4.51
N HIS A 83 2.11 -14.24 4.54
CA HIS A 83 1.74 -14.98 3.33
C HIS A 83 0.50 -14.37 2.65
N ARG A 84 -0.55 -14.02 3.42
CA ARG A 84 -1.70 -13.31 2.85
C ARG A 84 -1.31 -11.92 2.33
N MET A 85 -0.41 -11.20 2.98
CA MET A 85 -0.05 -9.87 2.55
C MET A 85 0.75 -9.88 1.23
N LEU A 86 1.75 -10.77 1.13
CA LEU A 86 2.72 -10.78 0.04
C LEU A 86 2.34 -11.71 -1.12
N VAL A 87 1.57 -12.77 -0.87
CA VAL A 87 1.26 -13.81 -1.87
C VAL A 87 -0.22 -13.83 -2.24
N ALA A 88 -1.11 -13.90 -1.25
CA ALA A 88 -2.55 -14.15 -1.47
C ALA A 88 -3.46 -12.91 -1.32
N GLY A 89 -2.87 -11.72 -1.24
CA GLY A 89 -3.59 -10.49 -0.92
C GLY A 89 -4.42 -10.01 -2.11
N PRO A 90 -5.63 -9.47 -1.89
CA PRO A 90 -6.39 -8.87 -2.98
C PRO A 90 -5.60 -7.69 -3.54
N ARG A 91 -5.11 -7.81 -4.79
CA ARG A 91 -4.64 -6.66 -5.56
C ARG A 91 -5.84 -5.76 -5.78
N ARG A 92 -5.98 -4.70 -4.97
CA ARG A 92 -6.99 -3.68 -5.24
C ARG A 92 -6.62 -3.08 -6.60
N ARG A 93 -7.45 -3.35 -7.61
CA ARG A 93 -7.31 -2.75 -8.93
C ARG A 93 -7.70 -1.28 -8.78
N GLU A 94 -6.92 -0.39 -9.38
CA GLU A 94 -7.32 0.99 -9.60
C GLU A 94 -8.75 0.99 -10.18
N GLY A 95 -9.64 1.76 -9.57
CA GLY A 95 -11.06 1.76 -9.92
C GLY A 95 -11.95 1.02 -8.93
N ILE A 96 -11.99 1.50 -7.68
CA ILE A 96 -13.20 1.33 -6.87
C ILE A 96 -14.21 2.38 -7.37
N THR A 97 -15.09 1.97 -8.28
CA THR A 97 -16.37 2.65 -8.51
C THR A 97 -17.28 2.29 -7.33
N ILE A 98 -17.40 3.20 -6.36
CA ILE A 98 -18.53 3.22 -5.41
C ILE A 98 -19.50 4.30 -5.86
#